data_AF-A0A5E5QE65-F1
#
_entry.id   AF-A0A5E5QE65-F1
#
_cell.length_a   1.000
_cell.length_b   1.000
_cell.length_c   1.000
_cell.angle_alpha   90.00
_cell.angle_beta   90.00
_cell.angle_gamma   90.00
#
_symmetry.space_group_name_H-M   'P 1'
#
loop_
_entity.id
_entity.type
_entity.pdbx_description
1 polymer ?
#
loop_
_entity_poly.entity_id
_entity_poly.type
_entity_poly.pdbx_seq_one_letter_code
_entity_poly.pdbx_strand_id
1 'polypeptide(L)'
;MNNHQNAIFHQLDNFIKHSHSFAMTIFHKITKSAKLVILLIIPTYAKVSSKWLMLVLIFAMGNTHAVLEVTVIKKDKNAFPIAISPFKLIGNKSQDKDISKIIHDNLERSGRFDALIPAAVVDKIDAKYWKEKNIEALVTGSIVQESDDIYRLSVNLFDVYSHTQLFTRSTRVHASGFRKIAHQLSDYIYEALLGENGSFNTLLTYITVKENAKGVKQYSLNISDSDAMNAKSRIRLDSPILSPAWSPEHKYKNKKIAYVSFQNGRSEVFIWYPFLRKKIEKLPRFDGIASSPSWHPNGKSLVLTLSRKGNKDIYSYDLTNKKLTRLTLHKDIDTEASYSPDGKSLVFTSNRSGQAQIYIKNLENGHINRASFTGRYNANAVFSPDGKHLALVHRVDNDYRIAMLNIESKELSMMSNGTLDDSPYFSPNGDMIIFSSHRGGKGLLSVVSVEGNRSYELSAYDAEVRAPNWSSSLEN
;
A
#
# COMPACT_ATOMS: atom_id res chain seq x y z
N MET A 1 -53.38 14.07 -39.39
CA MET A 1 -51.93 14.18 -39.14
C MET A 1 -51.68 14.95 -37.83
N ASN A 2 -52.21 14.48 -36.69
CA ASN A 2 -52.10 15.20 -35.40
C ASN A 2 -52.19 14.35 -34.12
N ASN A 3 -51.97 13.01 -34.19
CA ASN A 3 -52.04 12.14 -33.00
C ASN A 3 -50.68 11.58 -32.53
N HIS A 4 -49.57 11.82 -33.24
CA HIS A 4 -48.24 11.34 -32.83
C HIS A 4 -47.37 12.39 -32.12
N GLN A 5 -47.66 13.69 -32.23
CA GLN A 5 -46.91 14.73 -31.51
C GLN A 5 -47.40 14.93 -30.05
N ASN A 6 -48.69 14.68 -29.77
CA ASN A 6 -49.22 14.82 -28.40
C ASN A 6 -48.75 13.71 -27.43
N ALA A 7 -48.38 12.53 -27.93
CA ALA A 7 -47.86 11.44 -27.11
C ALA A 7 -46.43 11.70 -26.61
N ILE A 8 -45.62 12.44 -27.39
CA ILE A 8 -44.22 12.76 -27.07
C ILE A 8 -44.15 13.89 -26.03
N PHE A 9 -45.03 14.90 -26.12
CA PHE A 9 -45.13 15.95 -25.10
C PHE A 9 -45.60 15.42 -23.74
N HIS A 10 -46.54 14.46 -23.71
CA HIS A 10 -47.02 13.86 -22.46
C HIS A 10 -45.97 12.98 -21.76
N GLN A 11 -45.07 12.34 -22.52
CA GLN A 11 -43.94 11.58 -21.95
C GLN A 11 -42.83 12.47 -21.39
N LEU A 12 -42.54 13.62 -22.04
CA LEU A 12 -41.57 14.59 -21.55
C LEU A 12 -42.04 15.29 -20.25
N ASP A 13 -43.33 15.60 -20.13
CA ASP A 13 -43.87 16.25 -18.93
C ASP A 13 -43.90 15.31 -17.71
N ASN A 14 -44.13 14.01 -17.92
CA ASN A 14 -44.02 12.99 -16.88
C ASN A 14 -42.56 12.73 -16.47
N PHE A 15 -41.61 12.84 -17.40
CA PHE A 15 -40.18 12.73 -17.11
C PHE A 15 -39.67 13.92 -16.27
N ILE A 16 -40.13 15.14 -16.58
CA ILE A 16 -39.77 16.35 -15.81
C ILE A 16 -40.39 16.31 -14.40
N LYS A 17 -41.65 15.89 -14.25
CA LYS A 17 -42.30 15.75 -12.92
C LYS A 17 -41.66 14.67 -12.03
N HIS A 18 -41.20 13.55 -12.60
CA HIS A 18 -40.47 12.54 -11.82
C HIS A 18 -39.02 12.94 -11.50
N SER A 19 -38.35 13.70 -12.37
CA SER A 19 -37.00 14.22 -12.08
C SER A 19 -36.99 15.22 -10.92
N HIS A 20 -38.03 16.04 -10.77
CA HIS A 20 -38.17 17.01 -9.67
C HIS A 20 -38.48 16.33 -8.32
N SER A 21 -39.31 15.28 -8.32
CA SER A 21 -39.62 14.49 -7.11
C SER A 21 -38.40 13.69 -6.62
N PHE A 22 -37.57 13.19 -7.55
CA PHE A 22 -36.33 12.48 -7.23
C PHE A 22 -35.24 13.43 -6.71
N ALA A 23 -35.11 14.63 -7.31
CA ALA A 23 -34.19 15.67 -6.85
C ALA A 23 -34.56 16.19 -5.45
N MET A 24 -35.85 16.39 -5.16
CA MET A 24 -36.31 16.82 -3.82
C MET A 24 -36.13 15.73 -2.75
N THR A 25 -36.25 14.45 -3.12
CA THR A 25 -36.01 13.32 -2.19
C THR A 25 -34.52 13.17 -1.86
N ILE A 26 -33.63 13.41 -2.82
CA ILE A 26 -32.17 13.48 -2.60
C ILE A 26 -31.81 14.70 -1.75
N PHE A 27 -32.42 15.86 -2.01
CA PHE A 27 -32.21 17.09 -1.22
C PHE A 27 -32.69 16.93 0.24
N HIS A 28 -33.80 16.20 0.47
CA HIS A 28 -34.32 15.92 1.81
C HIS A 28 -33.54 14.82 2.57
N LYS A 29 -32.81 13.93 1.86
CA LYS A 29 -31.90 12.94 2.46
C LYS A 29 -30.52 13.54 2.80
N ILE A 30 -30.05 14.49 2.00
CA ILE A 30 -28.77 15.21 2.21
C ILE A 30 -28.89 16.23 3.37
N THR A 31 -30.07 16.79 3.62
CA THR A 31 -30.29 17.76 4.71
C THR A 31 -30.43 17.15 6.11
N LYS A 32 -30.56 15.81 6.24
CA LYS A 32 -30.62 15.13 7.55
C LYS A 32 -29.28 14.59 8.05
N SER A 33 -28.18 14.75 7.30
CA SER A 33 -26.87 14.13 7.60
C SER A 33 -25.69 15.10 7.70
N ALA A 34 -25.92 16.40 7.94
CA ALA A 34 -24.86 17.34 8.26
C ALA A 34 -25.25 18.29 9.40
N LYS A 35 -24.66 18.06 10.58
CA LYS A 35 -24.48 19.12 11.58
C LYS A 35 -23.49 20.15 11.00
N LEU A 36 -24.02 21.18 10.35
CA LEU A 36 -23.29 22.42 10.14
C LEU A 36 -24.28 23.60 10.11
N VAL A 37 -24.89 23.88 11.26
CA VAL A 37 -25.56 25.16 11.48
C VAL A 37 -24.52 26.09 12.11
N ILE A 38 -23.77 26.81 11.26
CA ILE A 38 -23.15 28.07 11.69
C ILE A 38 -24.24 29.12 11.53
N LEU A 39 -24.85 29.46 12.66
CA LEU A 39 -25.83 30.52 12.77
C LEU A 39 -25.13 31.85 12.43
N LEU A 40 -25.50 32.45 11.29
CA LEU A 40 -25.17 33.84 10.96
C LEU A 40 -26.05 34.76 11.80
N ILE A 41 -25.55 35.16 12.97
CA ILE A 41 -25.99 36.40 13.63
C ILE A 41 -24.72 37.13 14.11
N ILE A 42 -24.23 38.05 13.29
CA ILE A 42 -23.43 39.18 13.79
C ILE A 42 -24.20 40.44 13.36
N PRO A 43 -24.51 41.36 14.28
CA PRO A 43 -25.19 42.59 13.94
C PRO A 43 -24.29 43.44 13.04
N THR A 44 -24.95 44.21 12.19
CA THR A 44 -24.44 45.42 11.54
C THR A 44 -23.43 46.18 12.41
N TYR A 45 -22.32 46.61 11.79
CA TYR A 45 -21.31 47.60 12.20
C TYR A 45 -19.86 47.07 12.21
N ALA A 46 -19.31 46.84 11.01
CA ALA A 46 -17.91 47.17 10.67
C ALA A 46 -17.69 46.91 9.17
N LYS A 47 -17.15 47.89 8.43
CA LYS A 47 -16.62 47.69 7.07
C LYS A 47 -15.42 46.74 7.15
N VAL A 48 -15.67 45.43 7.13
CA VAL A 48 -14.61 44.44 6.91
C VAL A 48 -14.27 44.48 5.43
N SER A 49 -13.09 45.02 5.11
CA SER A 49 -12.62 45.10 3.73
C SER A 49 -12.59 43.72 3.08
N SER A 50 -13.01 43.61 1.81
CA SER A 50 -13.04 42.36 1.03
C SER A 50 -11.68 41.63 1.02
N LYS A 51 -10.58 42.33 1.28
CA LYS A 51 -9.23 41.77 1.42
C LYS A 51 -9.08 40.81 2.61
N TRP A 52 -9.81 41.00 3.71
CA TRP A 52 -9.73 40.12 4.89
C TRP A 52 -10.49 38.82 4.71
N LEU A 53 -11.64 38.82 4.02
CA LEU A 53 -12.35 37.59 3.65
C LEU A 53 -11.54 36.72 2.67
N MET A 54 -10.82 37.37 1.75
CA MET A 54 -9.93 36.69 0.81
C MET A 54 -8.71 36.06 1.52
N LEU A 55 -8.17 36.72 2.55
CA LEU A 55 -7.05 36.20 3.34
C LEU A 55 -7.44 34.98 4.19
N VAL A 56 -8.66 34.94 4.72
CA VAL A 56 -9.18 33.78 5.47
C VAL A 56 -9.46 32.58 4.55
N LEU A 57 -9.95 32.83 3.32
CA LEU A 57 -10.13 31.78 2.30
C LEU A 57 -8.80 31.22 1.76
N ILE A 58 -7.73 32.04 1.72
CA ILE A 58 -6.38 31.60 1.34
C ILE A 58 -5.74 30.75 2.46
N PHE A 59 -6.05 31.00 3.73
CA PHE A 59 -5.58 30.18 4.85
C PHE A 59 -6.38 28.88 5.06
N ALA A 60 -7.58 28.77 4.49
CA ALA A 60 -8.40 27.54 4.51
C ALA A 60 -8.03 26.53 3.40
N MET A 61 -7.11 26.89 2.49
CA MET A 61 -6.48 25.93 1.59
C MET A 61 -5.41 25.15 2.36
N GLY A 62 -5.86 24.28 3.26
CA GLY A 62 -5.01 23.23 3.82
C GLY A 62 -4.38 22.44 2.69
N ASN A 63 -3.10 22.10 2.81
CA ASN A 63 -2.44 21.21 1.87
C ASN A 63 -3.28 19.93 1.72
N THR A 64 -3.96 19.77 0.59
CA THR A 64 -4.60 18.51 0.22
C THR A 64 -3.47 17.54 -0.10
N HIS A 65 -2.95 16.91 0.94
CA HIS A 65 -2.17 15.70 0.79
C HIS A 65 -3.11 14.66 0.17
N ALA A 66 -2.71 14.09 -0.97
CA ALA A 66 -3.43 12.97 -1.55
C ALA A 66 -3.27 11.77 -0.61
N VAL A 67 -4.18 11.67 0.36
CA VAL A 67 -4.35 10.48 1.20
C VAL A 67 -5.04 9.44 0.32
N LEU A 68 -4.53 8.20 0.34
CA LEU A 68 -5.21 7.13 -0.37
C LEU A 68 -6.41 6.67 0.46
N GLU A 69 -7.55 6.51 -0.19
CA GLU A 69 -8.74 5.90 0.40
C GLU A 69 -8.62 4.38 0.34
N VAL A 70 -8.89 3.72 1.48
CA VAL A 70 -8.81 2.27 1.62
C VAL A 70 -10.22 1.67 1.54
N THR A 71 -10.48 0.85 0.53
CA THR A 71 -11.79 0.22 0.31
C THR A 71 -11.68 -1.30 0.33
N VAL A 72 -12.40 -1.97 1.24
CA VAL A 72 -12.43 -3.44 1.35
C VAL A 72 -13.35 -4.04 0.28
N ILE A 73 -12.88 -5.08 -0.42
CA ILE A 73 -13.61 -5.74 -1.51
C ILE A 73 -14.14 -7.11 -1.10
N LYS A 74 -13.33 -7.93 -0.42
CA LYS A 74 -13.69 -9.30 -0.02
C LYS A 74 -13.42 -9.53 1.46
N LYS A 75 -14.31 -10.27 2.15
CA LYS A 75 -14.14 -10.80 3.51
C LYS A 75 -14.60 -12.26 3.57
N ASP A 76 -13.75 -13.18 4.02
CA ASP A 76 -14.12 -14.58 4.32
C ASP A 76 -14.39 -14.78 5.83
N LYS A 77 -15.09 -15.86 6.21
CA LYS A 77 -15.56 -16.16 7.58
C LYS A 77 -14.58 -17.00 8.41
N ASN A 78 -13.54 -17.59 7.81
CA ASN A 78 -12.57 -18.46 8.50
C ASN A 78 -11.39 -17.68 9.09
N ALA A 79 -11.66 -16.56 9.77
CA ALA A 79 -10.65 -15.70 10.36
C ALA A 79 -10.68 -15.79 11.90
N PHE A 80 -9.51 -15.64 12.54
CA PHE A 80 -9.36 -15.79 13.99
C PHE A 80 -10.16 -14.70 14.74
N PRO A 81 -11.14 -15.06 15.58
CA PRO A 81 -12.04 -14.08 16.18
C PRO A 81 -11.38 -13.39 17.39
N ILE A 82 -11.28 -12.07 17.33
CA ILE A 82 -10.58 -11.26 18.33
C ILE A 82 -11.37 -10.00 18.71
N ALA A 83 -11.41 -9.66 20.00
CA ALA A 83 -11.97 -8.40 20.47
C ALA A 83 -10.87 -7.43 20.87
N ILE A 84 -11.01 -6.16 20.48
CA ILE A 84 -10.05 -5.09 20.78
C ILE A 84 -10.78 -4.01 21.55
N SER A 85 -10.60 -4.02 22.86
CA SER A 85 -11.23 -3.06 23.75
C SER A 85 -10.70 -1.64 23.49
N PRO A 86 -11.58 -0.62 23.49
CA PRO A 86 -11.14 0.77 23.58
C PRO A 86 -10.13 0.95 24.72
N PHE A 87 -9.04 1.66 24.44
CA PHE A 87 -7.98 1.83 25.44
C PHE A 87 -8.42 2.83 26.52
N LYS A 88 -8.22 2.46 27.79
CA LYS A 88 -8.55 3.30 28.93
C LYS A 88 -7.65 4.53 28.98
N LEU A 89 -8.21 5.72 28.81
CA LEU A 89 -7.45 6.97 28.91
C LEU A 89 -7.40 7.47 30.36
N ILE A 90 -6.21 7.77 30.85
CA ILE A 90 -5.96 8.31 32.19
C ILE A 90 -5.14 9.60 32.02
N GLY A 91 -5.80 10.74 32.16
CA GLY A 91 -5.19 12.07 31.97
C GLY A 91 -6.23 13.17 31.74
N ASN A 92 -5.77 14.42 31.66
CA ASN A 92 -6.64 15.60 31.58
C ASN A 92 -7.02 16.00 30.14
N LYS A 93 -6.35 15.47 29.12
CA LYS A 93 -6.64 15.76 27.71
C LYS A 93 -7.45 14.64 27.08
N SER A 94 -8.62 14.95 26.51
CA SER A 94 -9.30 14.03 25.59
C SER A 94 -8.41 13.82 24.37
N GLN A 95 -8.05 12.58 24.09
CA GLN A 95 -7.19 12.26 22.97
C GLN A 95 -7.97 11.61 21.83
N ASP A 96 -7.97 12.27 20.68
CA ASP A 96 -8.69 11.87 19.45
C ASP A 96 -7.97 10.76 18.65
N LYS A 97 -7.13 9.94 19.31
CA LYS A 97 -6.37 8.87 18.65
C LYS A 97 -6.85 7.51 19.12
N ASP A 98 -7.69 6.89 18.31
CA ASP A 98 -8.23 5.56 18.56
C ASP A 98 -7.19 4.48 18.19
N ILE A 99 -6.30 4.18 19.14
CA ILE A 99 -5.28 3.11 19.01
C ILE A 99 -5.96 1.76 18.79
N SER A 100 -7.04 1.48 19.50
CA SER A 100 -7.87 0.29 19.33
C SER A 100 -8.34 0.15 17.89
N LYS A 101 -8.79 1.24 17.26
CA LYS A 101 -9.17 1.24 15.84
C LYS A 101 -8.00 0.97 14.91
N ILE A 102 -6.82 1.53 15.16
CA ILE A 102 -5.63 1.23 14.32
C ILE A 102 -5.27 -0.24 14.44
N ILE A 103 -5.28 -0.81 15.66
CA ILE A 103 -5.01 -2.23 15.89
C ILE A 103 -6.05 -3.10 15.19
N HIS A 104 -7.33 -2.75 15.34
CA HIS A 104 -8.44 -3.42 14.67
C HIS A 104 -8.27 -3.42 13.15
N ASP A 105 -8.06 -2.25 12.56
CA ASP A 105 -7.94 -2.11 11.11
C ASP A 105 -6.70 -2.83 10.58
N ASN A 106 -5.60 -2.91 11.34
CA ASN A 106 -4.43 -3.72 11.00
C ASN A 106 -4.78 -5.21 10.92
N LEU A 107 -5.35 -5.77 11.99
CA LEU A 107 -5.68 -7.19 12.06
C LEU A 107 -6.73 -7.58 11.01
N GLU A 108 -7.77 -6.76 10.80
CA GLU A 108 -8.76 -6.97 9.73
C GLU A 108 -8.17 -6.90 8.33
N ARG A 109 -7.20 -6.00 8.07
CA ARG A 109 -6.54 -5.91 6.75
C ARG A 109 -5.66 -7.11 6.44
N SER A 110 -5.11 -7.78 7.45
CA SER A 110 -4.31 -9.00 7.25
C SER A 110 -5.14 -10.15 6.65
N GLY A 111 -6.46 -10.15 6.85
CA GLY A 111 -7.33 -11.25 6.46
C GLY A 111 -7.25 -12.49 7.34
N ARG A 112 -6.44 -12.45 8.41
CA ARG A 112 -6.27 -13.56 9.36
C ARG A 112 -7.17 -13.43 10.59
N PHE A 113 -7.80 -12.26 10.79
CA PHE A 113 -8.63 -11.97 11.97
C PHE A 113 -10.02 -11.48 11.59
N ASP A 114 -11.01 -11.90 12.39
CA ASP A 114 -12.34 -11.28 12.47
C ASP A 114 -12.37 -10.44 13.74
N ALA A 115 -12.06 -9.15 13.60
CA ALA A 115 -11.88 -8.27 14.74
C ALA A 115 -13.17 -7.50 15.04
N LEU A 116 -13.46 -7.33 16.34
CA LEU A 116 -14.51 -6.43 16.79
C LEU A 116 -13.99 -5.41 17.81
N ILE A 117 -14.61 -4.24 17.84
CA ILE A 117 -14.40 -3.23 18.88
C ILE A 117 -15.65 -3.20 19.77
N PRO A 118 -15.55 -3.58 21.06
CA PRO A 118 -16.66 -3.44 22.00
C PRO A 118 -17.06 -1.98 22.18
N ALA A 119 -18.33 -1.72 22.49
CA ALA A 119 -18.86 -0.36 22.65
C ALA A 119 -18.27 0.41 23.84
N ALA A 120 -17.73 -0.30 24.82
CA ALA A 120 -17.14 0.26 26.03
C ALA A 120 -15.79 -0.37 26.35
N VAL A 121 -14.99 0.35 27.14
CA VAL A 121 -13.75 -0.16 27.73
C VAL A 121 -14.06 -1.41 28.57
N VAL A 122 -13.24 -2.43 28.43
CA VAL A 122 -13.36 -3.69 29.16
C VAL A 122 -12.45 -3.61 30.39
N ASP A 123 -13.01 -3.23 31.53
CA ASP A 123 -12.27 -3.10 32.80
C ASP A 123 -12.03 -4.45 33.50
N LYS A 124 -12.94 -5.41 33.32
CA LYS A 124 -12.85 -6.76 33.88
C LYS A 124 -13.11 -7.78 32.79
N ILE A 125 -12.21 -8.76 32.69
CA ILE A 125 -12.31 -9.83 31.69
C ILE A 125 -13.26 -10.90 32.22
N ASP A 126 -14.41 -11.06 31.56
CA ASP A 126 -15.31 -12.19 31.73
C ASP A 126 -15.12 -13.17 30.57
N ALA A 127 -14.28 -14.19 30.78
CA ALA A 127 -13.96 -15.18 29.75
C ALA A 127 -15.21 -15.93 29.25
N LYS A 128 -16.22 -16.14 30.11
CA LYS A 128 -17.46 -16.82 29.73
C LYS A 128 -18.26 -15.98 28.73
N TYR A 129 -18.40 -14.69 29.01
CA TYR A 129 -19.06 -13.74 28.10
C TYR A 129 -18.40 -13.72 26.72
N TRP A 130 -17.07 -13.66 26.66
CA TRP A 130 -16.34 -13.61 25.38
C TRP A 130 -16.41 -14.93 24.62
N LYS A 131 -16.36 -16.06 25.33
CA LYS A 131 -16.57 -17.39 24.75
C LYS A 131 -17.96 -17.54 24.15
N GLU A 132 -19.01 -17.06 24.82
CA GLU A 132 -20.38 -17.04 24.29
C GLU A 132 -20.54 -16.15 23.05
N LYS A 133 -19.65 -15.16 22.86
CA LYS A 133 -19.55 -14.31 21.66
C LYS A 133 -18.64 -14.89 20.59
N ASN A 134 -18.14 -16.11 20.76
CA ASN A 134 -17.18 -16.75 19.87
C ASN A 134 -15.90 -15.93 19.68
N ILE A 135 -15.43 -15.28 20.74
CA ILE A 135 -14.15 -14.55 20.75
C ILE A 135 -13.10 -15.39 21.43
N GLU A 136 -11.97 -15.58 20.74
CA GLU A 136 -10.88 -16.44 21.21
C GLU A 136 -9.75 -15.65 21.88
N ALA A 137 -9.53 -14.39 21.48
CA ALA A 137 -8.59 -13.50 22.16
C ALA A 137 -9.19 -12.11 22.43
N LEU A 138 -8.72 -11.50 23.53
CA LEU A 138 -9.11 -10.16 23.94
C LEU A 138 -7.86 -9.28 24.12
N VAL A 139 -7.86 -8.14 23.43
CA VAL A 139 -6.88 -7.06 23.61
C VAL A 139 -7.47 -6.00 24.51
N THR A 140 -6.81 -5.69 25.62
CA THR A 140 -7.12 -4.54 26.49
C THR A 140 -5.91 -3.64 26.62
N GLY A 141 -6.10 -2.40 27.04
CA GLY A 141 -4.99 -1.48 27.21
C GLY A 141 -5.34 -0.18 27.89
N SER A 142 -4.31 0.59 28.21
CA SER A 142 -4.43 1.90 28.83
C SER A 142 -3.43 2.90 28.24
N ILE A 143 -3.83 4.16 28.22
CA ILE A 143 -3.01 5.31 27.83
C ILE A 143 -2.93 6.22 29.05
N VAL A 144 -1.78 6.23 29.72
CA VAL A 144 -1.54 7.08 30.88
C VAL A 144 -0.72 8.29 30.43
N GLN A 145 -1.26 9.49 30.61
CA GLN A 145 -0.51 10.71 30.36
C GLN A 145 0.52 10.92 31.47
N GLU A 146 1.82 10.90 31.14
CA GLU A 146 2.91 11.13 32.09
C GLU A 146 3.39 12.59 32.07
N SER A 147 3.30 13.26 30.91
CA SER A 147 3.54 14.70 30.75
C SER A 147 2.70 15.27 29.59
N ASP A 148 2.91 16.53 29.20
CA ASP A 148 2.11 17.18 28.16
C ASP A 148 2.04 16.43 26.82
N ASP A 149 3.17 15.85 26.40
CA ASP A 149 3.29 15.13 25.13
C ASP A 149 3.80 13.69 25.28
N ILE A 150 4.11 13.24 26.51
CA ILE A 150 4.58 11.88 26.77
C ILE A 150 3.50 11.06 27.45
N TYR A 151 3.27 9.88 26.88
CA TYR A 151 2.27 8.93 27.33
C TYR A 151 2.92 7.57 27.55
N ARG A 152 2.42 6.84 28.53
CA ARG A 152 2.68 5.42 28.70
C ARG A 152 1.52 4.63 28.14
N LEU A 153 1.76 3.94 27.04
CA LEU A 153 0.81 3.01 26.45
C LEU A 153 1.06 1.62 27.01
N SER A 154 0.02 0.96 27.51
CA SER A 154 0.09 -0.43 27.95
C SER A 154 -0.94 -1.26 27.21
N VAL A 155 -0.56 -2.46 26.78
CA VAL A 155 -1.44 -3.42 26.11
C VAL A 155 -1.30 -4.80 26.74
N ASN A 156 -2.42 -5.50 26.81
CA ASN A 156 -2.58 -6.81 27.39
C ASN A 156 -3.28 -7.67 26.34
N LEU A 157 -2.71 -8.83 26.02
CA LEU A 157 -3.35 -9.86 25.21
C LEU A 157 -3.75 -11.04 26.09
N PHE A 158 -5.04 -11.37 26.10
CA PHE A 158 -5.62 -12.45 26.89
C PHE A 158 -6.22 -13.51 25.97
N ASP A 159 -5.90 -14.78 26.21
CA ASP A 159 -6.54 -15.93 25.59
C ASP A 159 -7.81 -16.30 26.37
N VAL A 160 -8.95 -16.19 25.70
CA VAL A 160 -10.27 -16.41 26.27
C VAL A 160 -10.51 -17.88 26.59
N TYR A 161 -9.95 -18.81 25.80
CA TYR A 161 -10.17 -20.24 25.97
C TYR A 161 -9.33 -20.82 27.10
N SER A 162 -8.03 -20.49 27.14
CA SER A 162 -7.12 -20.98 28.19
C SER A 162 -7.19 -20.16 29.48
N HIS A 163 -7.89 -19.02 29.46
CA HIS A 163 -7.97 -18.07 30.56
C HIS A 163 -6.59 -17.52 30.99
N THR A 164 -5.67 -17.37 30.03
CA THR A 164 -4.30 -16.95 30.30
C THR A 164 -3.97 -15.59 29.70
N GLN A 165 -3.16 -14.83 30.43
CA GLN A 165 -2.54 -13.62 29.91
C GLN A 165 -1.35 -14.02 29.05
N LEU A 166 -1.46 -13.89 27.72
CA LEU A 166 -0.37 -14.25 26.80
C LEU A 166 0.81 -13.28 26.93
N PHE A 167 0.53 -11.98 27.01
CA PHE A 167 1.57 -10.99 27.34
C PHE A 167 0.98 -9.67 27.85
N THR A 168 1.83 -8.91 28.55
CA THR A 168 1.64 -7.48 28.84
C THR A 168 2.85 -6.70 28.32
N ARG A 169 2.61 -5.63 27.57
CA ARG A 169 3.67 -4.72 27.10
C ARG A 169 3.32 -3.30 27.45
N SER A 170 4.33 -2.51 27.81
CA SER A 170 4.19 -1.08 28.08
C SER A 170 5.33 -0.31 27.45
N THR A 171 5.04 0.85 26.87
CA THR A 171 6.04 1.72 26.26
C THR A 171 5.73 3.19 26.47
N ARG A 172 6.78 4.00 26.57
CA ARG A 172 6.67 5.46 26.56
C ARG A 172 6.68 5.95 25.12
N VAL A 173 5.73 6.82 24.80
CA VAL A 173 5.53 7.33 23.45
C VAL A 173 5.22 8.82 23.49
N HIS A 174 5.83 9.56 22.56
CA HIS A 174 5.45 10.94 22.31
C HIS A 174 4.12 11.01 21.56
N ALA A 175 3.30 12.06 21.74
CA ALA A 175 2.00 12.22 21.11
C ALA A 175 1.99 12.04 19.57
N SER A 176 3.11 12.33 18.91
CA SER A 176 3.29 12.12 17.47
C SER A 176 3.51 10.65 17.06
N GLY A 177 3.96 9.79 17.99
CA GLY A 177 4.37 8.40 17.73
C GLY A 177 3.28 7.36 17.90
N PHE A 178 2.08 7.73 18.37
CA PHE A 178 1.00 6.79 18.68
C PHE A 178 0.67 5.80 17.56
N ARG A 179 0.64 6.29 16.32
CA ARG A 179 0.33 5.43 15.17
C ARG A 179 1.40 4.38 14.92
N LYS A 180 2.68 4.78 14.93
CA LYS A 180 3.82 3.85 14.82
C LYS A 180 3.73 2.77 15.90
N ILE A 181 3.49 3.19 17.14
CA ILE A 181 3.35 2.24 18.26
C ILE A 181 2.14 1.33 18.07
N ALA A 182 0.99 1.83 17.60
CA ALA A 182 -0.18 0.99 17.35
C ALA A 182 0.11 -0.10 16.30
N HIS A 183 0.84 0.22 15.24
CA HIS A 183 1.32 -0.78 14.27
C HIS A 183 2.26 -1.81 14.93
N GLN A 184 3.23 -1.37 15.73
CA GLN A 184 4.13 -2.28 16.47
C GLN A 184 3.38 -3.18 17.44
N LEU A 185 2.37 -2.66 18.14
CA LEU A 185 1.53 -3.47 19.02
C LEU A 185 0.70 -4.48 18.24
N SER A 186 0.19 -4.12 17.07
CA SER A 186 -0.45 -5.08 16.17
C SER A 186 0.51 -6.17 15.73
N ASP A 187 1.77 -5.85 15.44
CA ASP A 187 2.78 -6.84 15.06
C ASP A 187 3.01 -7.84 16.22
N TYR A 188 3.09 -7.37 17.47
CA TYR A 188 3.21 -8.27 18.64
C TYR A 188 1.97 -9.12 18.88
N ILE A 189 0.76 -8.58 18.67
CA ILE A 189 -0.49 -9.34 18.80
C ILE A 189 -0.54 -10.44 17.73
N TYR A 190 -0.18 -10.10 16.49
CA TYR A 190 -0.12 -11.02 15.37
C TYR A 190 0.86 -12.16 15.62
N GLU A 191 2.07 -11.85 16.06
CA GLU A 191 3.11 -12.82 16.40
C GLU A 191 2.70 -13.74 17.56
N ALA A 192 2.10 -13.18 18.62
CA ALA A 192 1.69 -13.98 19.77
C ALA A 192 0.55 -14.97 19.44
N LEU A 193 -0.34 -14.62 18.50
CA LEU A 193 -1.49 -15.47 18.15
C LEU A 193 -1.21 -16.44 17.00
N LEU A 194 -0.37 -16.05 16.04
CA LEU A 194 -0.14 -16.83 14.82
C LEU A 194 1.27 -17.45 14.74
N GLY A 195 2.21 -17.02 15.59
CA GLY A 195 3.61 -17.47 15.55
C GLY A 195 4.40 -16.91 14.35
N GLU A 196 3.86 -15.90 13.67
CA GLU A 196 4.41 -15.30 12.45
C GLU A 196 4.67 -13.80 12.68
N ASN A 197 5.67 -13.22 12.03
CA ASN A 197 5.92 -11.79 12.16
C ASN A 197 4.80 -10.96 11.50
N GLY A 198 4.32 -9.93 12.20
CA GLY A 198 3.46 -8.92 11.59
C GLY A 198 4.19 -8.04 10.58
N SER A 199 3.43 -7.40 9.69
CA SER A 199 3.95 -6.46 8.68
C SER A 199 3.30 -5.07 8.75
N PHE A 200 2.69 -4.71 9.88
CA PHE A 200 1.95 -3.46 10.03
C PHE A 200 2.87 -2.26 10.19
N ASN A 201 3.98 -2.38 10.93
CA ASN A 201 4.98 -1.32 11.06
C ASN A 201 5.96 -1.32 9.88
N THR A 202 5.40 -1.06 8.69
CA THR A 202 6.13 -0.99 7.42
C THR A 202 5.68 0.23 6.62
N LEU A 203 6.43 0.53 5.57
CA LEU A 203 6.16 1.62 4.64
C LEU A 203 5.84 1.10 3.24
N LEU A 204 5.01 1.85 2.52
CA LEU A 204 4.82 1.72 1.08
C LEU A 204 5.56 2.84 0.36
N THR A 205 5.98 2.57 -0.87
CA THR A 205 6.26 3.61 -1.86
C THR A 205 5.49 3.35 -3.14
N TYR A 206 5.04 4.40 -3.80
CA TYR A 206 4.21 4.34 -5.00
C TYR A 206 4.26 5.66 -5.76
N ILE A 207 3.80 5.63 -7.00
CA ILE A 207 3.78 6.78 -7.88
C ILE A 207 2.36 7.28 -8.02
N THR A 208 2.16 8.59 -7.86
CA THR A 208 0.91 9.24 -8.27
C THR A 208 1.10 10.05 -9.53
N VAL A 209 0.13 9.99 -10.44
CA VAL A 209 0.11 10.75 -11.68
C VAL A 209 -1.13 11.65 -11.67
N LYS A 210 -0.91 12.96 -11.62
CA LYS A 210 -1.98 13.96 -11.75
C LYS A 210 -1.92 14.55 -13.14
N GLU A 211 -3.05 14.58 -13.81
CA GLU A 211 -3.20 15.21 -15.12
C GLU A 211 -4.03 16.48 -14.97
N ASN A 212 -3.51 17.61 -15.46
CA ASN A 212 -4.27 18.85 -15.46
C ASN A 212 -5.22 18.93 -16.67
N ALA A 213 -6.08 19.94 -16.70
CA ALA A 213 -7.05 20.13 -17.80
C ALA A 213 -6.42 20.31 -19.20
N LYS A 214 -5.11 20.55 -19.29
CA LYS A 214 -4.36 20.66 -20.55
C LYS A 214 -3.67 19.36 -20.95
N GLY A 215 -3.89 18.26 -20.23
CA GLY A 215 -3.25 16.96 -20.46
C GLY A 215 -1.81 16.86 -19.97
N VAL A 216 -1.31 17.85 -19.23
CA VAL A 216 0.06 17.81 -18.68
C VAL A 216 0.07 16.95 -17.43
N LYS A 217 0.93 15.94 -17.42
CA LYS A 217 1.09 14.98 -16.32
C LYS A 217 2.20 15.39 -15.37
N GLN A 218 1.88 15.40 -14.08
CA GLN A 218 2.85 15.52 -12.99
C GLN A 218 2.97 14.18 -12.25
N TYR A 219 4.21 13.73 -12.07
CA TYR A 219 4.56 12.47 -11.43
C TYR A 219 5.12 12.76 -10.04
N SER A 220 4.57 12.11 -9.03
CA SER A 220 5.06 12.21 -7.65
C SER A 220 5.48 10.85 -7.12
N LEU A 221 6.67 10.76 -6.51
CA LEU A 221 7.07 9.59 -5.74
C LEU A 221 6.64 9.81 -4.29
N ASN A 222 5.84 8.89 -3.77
CA ASN A 222 5.22 8.96 -2.45
C ASN A 222 5.77 7.90 -1.51
N ILE A 223 5.72 8.18 -0.21
CA ILE A 223 5.91 7.22 0.89
C ILE A 223 4.71 7.35 1.82
N SER A 224 4.20 6.24 2.31
CA SER A 224 3.17 6.18 3.35
C SER A 224 3.46 5.05 4.33
N ASP A 225 2.69 4.99 5.42
CA ASP A 225 2.58 3.78 6.23
C ASP A 225 1.93 2.65 5.39
N SER A 226 2.01 1.40 5.88
CA SER A 226 1.47 0.19 5.23
C SER A 226 -0.02 0.28 4.88
N ASP A 227 -0.76 1.10 5.61
CA ASP A 227 -2.18 1.34 5.39
C ASP A 227 -2.48 2.70 4.73
N ALA A 228 -1.50 3.20 4.00
CA ALA A 228 -1.56 4.39 3.15
C ALA A 228 -1.76 5.74 3.86
N MET A 229 -1.76 5.75 5.19
CA MET A 229 -1.76 6.98 5.97
C MET A 229 -0.37 7.61 6.06
N ASN A 230 -0.30 8.84 6.57
CA ASN A 230 0.94 9.62 6.66
C ASN A 230 1.67 9.80 5.31
N ALA A 231 0.92 9.80 4.21
CA ALA A 231 1.47 9.94 2.87
C ALA A 231 2.26 11.25 2.68
N LYS A 232 3.48 11.15 2.16
CA LYS A 232 4.38 12.26 1.89
C LYS A 232 5.05 12.08 0.54
N SER A 233 5.22 13.19 -0.18
CA SER A 233 6.01 13.24 -1.41
C SER A 233 7.02 14.37 -1.36
N ARG A 234 8.28 14.06 -1.67
CA ARG A 234 9.36 15.05 -1.83
C ARG A 234 9.90 15.13 -3.25
N ILE A 235 9.54 14.20 -4.11
CA ILE A 235 9.95 14.17 -5.52
C ILE A 235 8.70 14.33 -6.36
N ARG A 236 8.61 15.47 -7.06
CA ARG A 236 7.56 15.81 -8.01
C ARG A 236 8.21 16.31 -9.29
N LEU A 237 7.85 15.72 -10.41
CA LEU A 237 8.49 15.95 -11.70
C LEU A 237 7.44 16.01 -12.81
N ASP A 238 7.70 16.80 -13.84
CA ASP A 238 6.88 16.84 -15.06
C ASP A 238 7.32 15.77 -16.08
N SER A 239 8.09 14.78 -15.62
CA SER A 239 8.60 13.66 -16.40
C SER A 239 8.36 12.34 -15.66
N PRO A 240 8.19 11.22 -16.37
CA PRO A 240 7.89 9.95 -15.76
C PRO A 240 8.89 9.53 -14.67
N ILE A 241 8.33 9.03 -13.57
CA ILE A 241 9.01 8.24 -12.54
C ILE A 241 8.52 6.80 -12.74
N LEU A 242 9.40 5.80 -12.62
CA LEU A 242 9.06 4.39 -12.77
C LEU A 242 9.78 3.53 -11.71
N SER A 243 9.19 2.37 -11.42
CA SER A 243 9.80 1.25 -10.68
C SER A 243 10.56 1.66 -9.41
N PRO A 244 9.89 2.29 -8.42
CA PRO A 244 10.53 2.58 -7.15
C PRO A 244 10.75 1.27 -6.38
N ALA A 245 11.92 1.13 -5.75
CA ALA A 245 12.30 -0.05 -4.99
C ALA A 245 12.96 0.35 -3.67
N TRP A 246 12.38 -0.08 -2.55
CA TRP A 246 12.96 0.06 -1.23
C TRP A 246 14.24 -0.73 -1.09
N SER A 247 15.22 -0.14 -0.41
CA SER A 247 16.41 -0.85 0.02
C SER A 247 16.11 -1.73 1.25
N PRO A 248 16.89 -2.81 1.46
CA PRO A 248 16.53 -3.87 2.42
C PRO A 248 16.71 -3.47 3.89
N GLU A 249 17.37 -2.34 4.18
CA GLU A 249 17.67 -1.91 5.56
C GLU A 249 16.39 -1.78 6.42
N HIS A 250 16.43 -2.34 7.63
CA HIS A 250 15.32 -2.30 8.58
C HIS A 250 15.27 -1.01 9.40
N LYS A 251 16.42 -0.35 9.61
CA LYS A 251 16.49 0.92 10.35
C LYS A 251 15.90 2.05 9.51
N TYR A 252 14.87 2.71 10.05
CA TYR A 252 14.14 3.80 9.39
C TYR A 252 15.07 4.83 8.72
N LYS A 253 16.06 5.36 9.45
CA LYS A 253 17.00 6.38 8.94
C LYS A 253 17.89 5.92 7.77
N ASN A 254 18.05 4.61 7.56
CA ASN A 254 18.92 4.04 6.55
C ASN A 254 18.18 3.62 5.29
N LYS A 255 16.84 3.59 5.29
CA LYS A 255 16.07 3.21 4.11
C LYS A 255 16.28 4.19 2.96
N LYS A 256 16.40 3.63 1.76
CA LYS A 256 16.61 4.33 0.49
C LYS A 256 15.59 3.81 -0.51
N ILE A 257 15.33 4.59 -1.55
CA ILE A 257 14.51 4.17 -2.68
C ILE A 257 15.33 4.33 -3.96
N ALA A 258 15.55 3.24 -4.69
CA ALA A 258 16.03 3.31 -6.06
C ALA A 258 14.83 3.53 -6.98
N TYR A 259 14.94 4.38 -8.00
CA TYR A 259 13.87 4.63 -8.96
C TYR A 259 14.42 5.06 -10.30
N VAL A 260 13.61 4.93 -11.33
CA VAL A 260 13.93 5.40 -12.69
C VAL A 260 13.22 6.73 -12.93
N SER A 261 13.90 7.68 -13.57
CA SER A 261 13.31 8.95 -13.99
C SER A 261 13.80 9.38 -15.36
N PHE A 262 12.93 10.12 -16.05
CA PHE A 262 13.18 10.76 -17.34
C PHE A 262 13.46 12.26 -17.21
N GLN A 263 13.75 12.77 -16.01
CA GLN A 263 13.96 14.19 -15.74
C GLN A 263 15.06 14.86 -16.57
N ASN A 264 16.01 14.09 -17.11
CA ASN A 264 17.08 14.57 -17.97
C ASN A 264 16.87 14.19 -19.45
N GLY A 265 15.63 13.94 -19.87
CA GLY A 265 15.27 13.56 -21.25
C GLY A 265 15.64 12.12 -21.64
N ARG A 266 16.10 11.30 -20.69
CA ARG A 266 16.43 9.87 -20.90
C ARG A 266 16.20 9.07 -19.61
N SER A 267 16.05 7.76 -19.76
CA SER A 267 15.92 6.83 -18.64
C SER A 267 17.23 6.74 -17.84
N GLU A 268 17.18 7.15 -16.58
CA GLU A 268 18.30 7.12 -15.64
C GLU A 268 17.84 6.64 -14.27
N VAL A 269 18.76 6.04 -13.51
CA VAL A 269 18.49 5.48 -12.18
C VAL A 269 19.00 6.42 -11.10
N PHE A 270 18.17 6.65 -10.09
CA PHE A 270 18.43 7.53 -8.97
C PHE A 270 18.21 6.80 -7.65
N ILE A 271 18.89 7.23 -6.59
CA ILE A 271 18.71 6.77 -5.23
C ILE A 271 18.29 7.97 -4.37
N TRP A 272 17.09 7.88 -3.81
CA TRP A 272 16.55 8.84 -2.87
C TRP A 272 16.74 8.36 -1.43
N TYR A 273 17.10 9.30 -0.55
CA TYR A 273 17.29 9.11 0.88
C TYR A 273 16.17 9.83 1.65
N PRO A 274 14.98 9.22 1.80
CA PRO A 274 13.79 9.92 2.29
C PRO A 274 13.93 10.50 3.70
N PHE A 275 14.70 9.83 4.56
CA PHE A 275 14.83 10.13 5.99
C PHE A 275 16.13 10.82 6.38
N LEU A 276 16.98 11.11 5.39
CA LEU A 276 18.20 11.87 5.58
C LEU A 276 18.11 13.19 4.80
N ARG A 277 18.76 14.24 5.32
CA ARG A 277 19.02 15.47 4.55
C ARG A 277 20.20 15.25 3.61
N LYS A 278 20.08 14.26 2.71
CA LYS A 278 21.08 13.91 1.70
C LYS A 278 20.52 14.24 0.31
N LYS A 279 21.39 14.71 -0.58
CA LYS A 279 21.04 14.91 -2.00
C LYS A 279 20.68 13.57 -2.64
N ILE A 280 19.76 13.61 -3.61
CA ILE A 280 19.46 12.45 -4.47
C ILE A 280 20.74 12.05 -5.19
N GLU A 281 21.11 10.78 -5.12
CA GLU A 281 22.26 10.23 -5.82
C GLU A 281 21.84 9.76 -7.20
N LYS A 282 22.45 10.29 -8.24
CA LYS A 282 22.28 9.80 -9.62
C LYS A 282 23.32 8.71 -9.89
N LEU A 283 22.89 7.55 -10.38
CA LEU A 283 23.82 6.51 -10.83
C LEU A 283 24.52 6.91 -12.13
N PRO A 284 25.67 6.31 -12.47
CA PRO A 284 26.38 6.62 -13.71
C PRO A 284 25.48 6.47 -14.94
N ARG A 285 25.82 7.22 -15.99
CA ARG A 285 25.18 7.05 -17.29
C ARG A 285 25.56 5.68 -17.86
N PHE A 286 24.60 4.77 -17.90
CA PHE A 286 24.75 3.50 -18.59
C PHE A 286 24.44 3.66 -20.09
N ASP A 287 25.06 2.82 -20.93
CA ASP A 287 24.71 2.77 -22.34
C ASP A 287 23.27 2.29 -22.49
N GLY A 288 22.49 2.95 -23.35
CA GLY A 288 21.10 2.62 -23.60
C GLY A 288 20.13 3.04 -22.48
N ILE A 289 19.01 2.31 -22.39
CA ILE A 289 17.95 2.53 -21.39
C ILE A 289 18.29 1.72 -20.15
N ALA A 290 18.24 2.35 -18.98
CA ALA A 290 18.29 1.67 -17.68
C ALA A 290 16.88 1.63 -17.08
N SER A 291 16.42 0.46 -16.64
CA SER A 291 15.10 0.27 -16.04
C SER A 291 15.09 -0.78 -14.93
N SER A 292 13.97 -0.86 -14.21
CA SER A 292 13.63 -1.91 -13.24
C SER A 292 14.73 -2.19 -12.20
N PRO A 293 15.13 -1.19 -11.37
CA PRO A 293 16.09 -1.42 -10.31
C PRO A 293 15.50 -2.32 -9.22
N SER A 294 16.26 -3.30 -8.75
CA SER A 294 15.94 -4.09 -7.55
C SER A 294 17.19 -4.27 -6.68
N TRP A 295 17.04 -4.15 -5.37
CA TRP A 295 18.16 -4.22 -4.43
C TRP A 295 18.57 -5.65 -4.14
N HIS A 296 19.88 -5.89 -4.07
CA HIS A 296 20.38 -7.09 -3.45
C HIS A 296 20.08 -7.03 -1.93
N PRO A 297 19.70 -8.14 -1.26
CA PRO A 297 19.35 -8.15 0.17
C PRO A 297 20.44 -7.60 1.11
N ASN A 298 21.71 -7.67 0.70
CA ASN A 298 22.84 -7.05 1.40
C ASN A 298 22.88 -5.50 1.37
N GLY A 299 22.04 -4.84 0.57
CA GLY A 299 21.95 -3.37 0.46
C GLY A 299 23.12 -2.69 -0.25
N LYS A 300 24.05 -3.44 -0.85
CA LYS A 300 25.29 -2.92 -1.46
C LYS A 300 25.26 -2.89 -3.00
N SER A 301 24.32 -3.57 -3.62
CA SER A 301 24.19 -3.60 -5.09
C SER A 301 22.74 -3.59 -5.54
N LEU A 302 22.55 -3.25 -6.82
CA LEU A 302 21.27 -3.24 -7.52
C LEU A 302 21.37 -4.15 -8.75
N VAL A 303 20.33 -4.89 -9.09
CA VAL A 303 20.13 -5.34 -10.47
C VAL A 303 19.40 -4.27 -11.27
N LEU A 304 19.76 -4.16 -12.55
CA LEU A 304 19.19 -3.25 -13.54
C LEU A 304 18.97 -4.02 -14.84
N THR A 305 17.93 -3.64 -15.59
CA THR A 305 17.85 -3.99 -17.01
C THR A 305 18.53 -2.90 -17.82
N LEU A 306 19.49 -3.26 -18.67
CA LEU A 306 20.15 -2.32 -19.60
C LEU A 306 19.96 -2.73 -21.06
N SER A 307 19.48 -1.81 -21.89
CA SER A 307 19.37 -1.99 -23.34
C SER A 307 20.69 -1.64 -24.05
N ARG A 308 21.70 -2.52 -24.05
CA ARG A 308 23.01 -2.26 -24.68
C ARG A 308 23.13 -2.96 -26.02
N LYS A 309 23.67 -2.26 -27.03
CA LYS A 309 23.97 -2.81 -28.37
C LYS A 309 22.78 -3.55 -29.02
N GLY A 310 21.55 -3.07 -28.79
CA GLY A 310 20.33 -3.62 -29.39
C GLY A 310 19.69 -4.79 -28.62
N ASN A 311 20.27 -5.27 -27.52
CA ASN A 311 19.65 -6.28 -26.65
C ASN A 311 19.39 -5.74 -25.23
N LYS A 312 18.42 -6.33 -24.52
CA LYS A 312 18.16 -6.09 -23.09
C LYS A 312 18.73 -7.24 -22.27
N ASP A 313 19.64 -6.92 -21.36
CA ASP A 313 20.19 -7.90 -20.42
C ASP A 313 20.12 -7.38 -18.98
N ILE A 314 20.29 -8.30 -18.03
CA ILE A 314 20.38 -8.01 -16.60
C ILE A 314 21.82 -7.72 -16.21
N TYR A 315 22.02 -6.65 -15.45
CA TYR A 315 23.31 -6.25 -14.90
C TYR A 315 23.20 -6.05 -13.39
N SER A 316 24.23 -6.42 -12.64
CA SER A 316 24.43 -5.99 -11.26
C SER A 316 25.33 -4.75 -11.23
N TYR A 317 24.96 -3.75 -10.45
CA TYR A 317 25.76 -2.58 -10.16
C TYR A 317 26.07 -2.50 -8.66
N ASP A 318 27.34 -2.62 -8.31
CA ASP A 318 27.83 -2.52 -6.94
C ASP A 318 28.06 -1.04 -6.58
N LEU A 319 27.38 -0.57 -5.53
CA LEU A 319 27.41 0.82 -5.08
C LEU A 319 28.71 1.18 -4.36
N THR A 320 29.45 0.19 -3.85
CA THR A 320 30.67 0.35 -3.05
C THR A 320 31.88 0.56 -3.94
N ASN A 321 32.10 -0.34 -4.90
CA ASN A 321 33.25 -0.29 -5.82
C ASN A 321 32.88 0.27 -7.21
N LYS A 322 31.61 0.64 -7.44
CA LYS A 322 31.10 1.20 -8.70
C LYS A 322 31.25 0.25 -9.90
N LYS A 323 31.35 -1.05 -9.66
CA LYS A 323 31.50 -2.07 -10.70
C LYS A 323 30.15 -2.46 -11.29
N LEU A 324 30.07 -2.43 -12.63
CA LEU A 324 28.94 -2.97 -13.40
C LEU A 324 29.29 -4.36 -13.93
N THR A 325 28.47 -5.37 -13.63
CA THR A 325 28.67 -6.76 -14.04
C THR A 325 27.46 -7.26 -14.82
N ARG A 326 27.66 -7.77 -16.03
CA ARG A 326 26.59 -8.38 -16.83
C ARG A 326 26.26 -9.77 -16.29
N LEU A 327 24.99 -10.07 -16.04
CA LEU A 327 24.54 -11.33 -15.44
C LEU A 327 23.87 -12.27 -16.44
N THR A 328 23.28 -11.74 -17.51
CA THR A 328 22.69 -12.54 -18.59
C THR A 328 23.35 -12.21 -19.94
N LEU A 329 23.45 -13.23 -20.78
CA LEU A 329 24.17 -13.19 -22.07
C LEU A 329 23.31 -13.73 -23.22
N HIS A 330 22.00 -13.90 -23.02
CA HIS A 330 21.13 -14.45 -24.05
C HIS A 330 20.97 -13.45 -25.20
N LYS A 331 20.69 -13.94 -26.41
CA LYS A 331 20.42 -13.08 -27.58
C LYS A 331 19.04 -12.42 -27.56
N ASP A 332 18.17 -12.93 -26.69
CA ASP A 332 16.79 -12.48 -26.52
C ASP A 332 16.71 -11.53 -25.31
N ILE A 333 15.53 -10.96 -25.08
CA ILE A 333 15.29 -9.96 -24.04
C ILE A 333 15.27 -10.65 -22.68
N ASP A 334 16.11 -10.17 -21.76
CA ASP A 334 16.02 -10.43 -20.33
C ASP A 334 15.77 -9.11 -19.59
N THR A 335 14.71 -9.04 -18.77
CA THR A 335 14.26 -7.81 -18.09
C THR A 335 13.62 -8.11 -16.73
N GLU A 336 13.32 -7.05 -15.95
CA GLU A 336 12.48 -7.13 -14.73
C GLU A 336 13.05 -8.10 -13.68
N ALA A 337 14.36 -8.02 -13.45
CA ALA A 337 15.01 -8.91 -12.50
C ALA A 337 14.79 -8.50 -11.04
N SER A 338 14.64 -9.49 -10.17
CA SER A 338 14.63 -9.30 -8.71
C SER A 338 15.44 -10.40 -8.01
N TYR A 339 16.10 -10.06 -6.91
CA TYR A 339 16.87 -11.03 -6.12
C TYR A 339 15.95 -11.91 -5.27
N SER A 340 16.40 -13.15 -5.03
CA SER A 340 15.85 -13.98 -3.96
C SER A 340 16.15 -13.37 -2.59
N PRO A 341 15.38 -13.69 -1.54
CA PRO A 341 15.59 -13.15 -0.19
C PRO A 341 16.98 -13.44 0.38
N ASP A 342 17.57 -14.58 0.01
CA ASP A 342 18.94 -14.99 0.40
C ASP A 342 20.04 -14.36 -0.48
N GLY A 343 19.68 -13.66 -1.55
CA GLY A 343 20.58 -13.02 -2.50
C GLY A 343 21.35 -13.98 -3.42
N LYS A 344 21.05 -15.28 -3.40
CA LYS A 344 21.78 -16.30 -4.18
C LYS A 344 21.20 -16.54 -5.57
N SER A 345 20.00 -16.05 -5.83
CA SER A 345 19.30 -16.23 -7.10
C SER A 345 18.70 -14.93 -7.61
N LEU A 346 18.40 -14.91 -8.91
CA LEU A 346 17.66 -13.86 -9.59
C LEU A 346 16.48 -14.46 -10.32
N VAL A 347 15.29 -13.93 -10.10
CA VAL A 347 14.14 -14.15 -10.97
C VAL A 347 14.12 -13.04 -12.02
N PHE A 348 13.76 -13.34 -13.26
CA PHE A 348 13.66 -12.36 -14.34
C PHE A 348 12.72 -12.82 -15.45
N THR A 349 12.20 -11.87 -16.22
CA THR A 349 11.37 -12.12 -17.40
C THR A 349 12.26 -12.33 -18.62
N SER A 350 12.00 -13.38 -19.40
CA SER A 350 12.71 -13.65 -20.66
C SER A 350 11.77 -14.17 -21.75
N ASN A 351 11.98 -13.74 -22.99
CA ASN A 351 11.28 -14.28 -24.17
C ASN A 351 12.09 -15.32 -24.95
N ARG A 352 13.14 -15.91 -24.34
CA ARG A 352 13.96 -16.96 -24.98
C ARG A 352 13.21 -18.23 -25.40
N SER A 353 11.97 -18.42 -24.93
CA SER A 353 11.06 -19.49 -25.37
C SER A 353 9.96 -18.99 -26.32
N GLY A 354 10.18 -17.86 -27.00
CA GLY A 354 9.24 -17.23 -27.93
C GLY A 354 8.35 -16.18 -27.25
N GLN A 355 7.64 -16.55 -26.17
CA GLN A 355 6.82 -15.61 -25.39
C GLN A 355 7.48 -15.29 -24.03
N ALA A 356 7.11 -14.17 -23.42
CA ALA A 356 7.63 -13.76 -22.12
C ALA A 356 7.26 -14.78 -21.04
N GLN A 357 8.28 -15.27 -20.34
CA GLN A 357 8.18 -16.30 -19.31
C GLN A 357 9.16 -15.98 -18.18
N ILE A 358 8.96 -16.60 -17.02
CA ILE A 358 9.80 -16.39 -15.84
C ILE A 358 10.94 -17.40 -15.79
N TYR A 359 12.13 -16.91 -15.50
CA TYR A 359 13.34 -17.67 -15.33
C TYR A 359 14.00 -17.35 -13.99
N ILE A 360 14.67 -18.34 -13.42
CA ILE A 360 15.50 -18.20 -12.22
C ILE A 360 16.95 -18.52 -12.60
N LYS A 361 17.85 -17.58 -12.33
CA LYS A 361 19.30 -17.75 -12.42
C LYS A 361 19.87 -17.96 -11.03
N ASN A 362 20.59 -19.05 -10.81
CA ASN A 362 21.46 -19.21 -9.65
C ASN A 362 22.75 -18.39 -9.87
N LEU A 363 23.12 -17.55 -8.90
CA LEU A 363 24.27 -16.64 -9.02
C LEU A 363 25.61 -17.29 -8.67
N GLU A 364 25.60 -18.40 -7.95
CA GLU A 364 26.80 -19.14 -7.53
C GLU A 364 27.37 -19.96 -8.69
N ASN A 365 26.53 -20.75 -9.37
CA ASN A 365 26.95 -21.60 -10.48
C ASN A 365 26.54 -21.06 -11.87
N GLY A 366 25.77 -19.98 -11.92
CA GLY A 366 25.33 -19.34 -13.17
C GLY A 366 24.20 -20.06 -13.92
N HIS A 367 23.70 -21.18 -13.40
CA HIS A 367 22.65 -21.99 -14.02
C HIS A 367 21.35 -21.21 -14.14
N ILE A 368 20.64 -21.38 -15.27
CA ILE A 368 19.36 -20.71 -15.53
C ILE A 368 18.29 -21.76 -15.82
N ASN A 369 17.20 -21.72 -15.07
CA ASN A 369 16.04 -22.59 -15.25
C ASN A 369 14.78 -21.78 -15.53
N ARG A 370 13.89 -22.32 -16.37
CA ARG A 370 12.54 -21.77 -16.53
C ARG A 370 11.71 -22.10 -15.30
N ALA A 371 11.01 -21.11 -14.75
CA ALA A 371 10.15 -21.28 -13.58
C ALA A 371 8.68 -21.45 -13.97
N SER A 372 8.17 -20.66 -14.93
CA SER A 372 6.75 -20.69 -15.32
C SER A 372 6.50 -21.58 -16.53
N PHE A 373 5.57 -22.53 -16.40
CA PHE A 373 5.17 -23.43 -17.50
C PHE A 373 3.69 -23.30 -17.88
N THR A 374 2.88 -22.71 -17.01
CA THR A 374 1.45 -22.45 -17.24
C THR A 374 1.24 -21.11 -17.95
N GLY A 375 0.39 -21.11 -18.97
CA GLY A 375 -0.01 -19.93 -19.73
C GLY A 375 1.03 -19.39 -20.71
N ARG A 376 0.56 -18.47 -21.55
CA ARG A 376 1.30 -17.96 -22.71
C ARG A 376 2.13 -16.71 -22.43
N TYR A 377 1.90 -16.05 -21.29
CA TYR A 377 2.65 -14.86 -20.90
C TYR A 377 2.75 -14.81 -19.37
N ASN A 378 3.98 -14.74 -18.90
CA ASN A 378 4.32 -14.54 -17.50
C ASN A 378 5.46 -13.50 -17.40
N ALA A 379 5.29 -12.46 -16.60
CA ALA A 379 6.26 -11.37 -16.50
C ALA A 379 6.31 -10.76 -15.08
N ASN A 380 7.27 -9.87 -14.86
CA ASN A 380 7.41 -9.02 -13.67
C ASN A 380 7.29 -9.78 -12.34
N ALA A 381 8.04 -10.89 -12.23
CA ALA A 381 7.99 -11.77 -11.07
C ALA A 381 8.87 -11.29 -9.91
N VAL A 382 8.41 -11.50 -8.68
CA VAL A 382 9.15 -11.25 -7.44
C VAL A 382 9.04 -12.43 -6.48
N PHE A 383 10.09 -12.69 -5.71
CA PHE A 383 10.08 -13.75 -4.71
C PHE A 383 9.21 -13.39 -3.50
N SER A 384 8.54 -14.39 -2.95
CA SER A 384 8.04 -14.33 -1.57
C SER A 384 9.20 -14.24 -0.57
N PRO A 385 9.00 -13.68 0.62
CA PRO A 385 10.07 -13.53 1.62
C PRO A 385 10.70 -14.86 2.09
N ASP A 386 9.97 -15.96 2.00
CA ASP A 386 10.46 -17.31 2.31
C ASP A 386 11.21 -17.97 1.12
N GLY A 387 11.20 -17.34 -0.05
CA GLY A 387 11.85 -17.82 -1.28
C GLY A 387 11.17 -19.02 -1.95
N LYS A 388 9.98 -19.45 -1.50
CA LYS A 388 9.28 -20.65 -2.03
C LYS A 388 8.33 -20.35 -3.17
N HIS A 389 7.83 -19.12 -3.26
CA HIS A 389 6.83 -18.69 -4.22
C HIS A 389 7.30 -17.48 -5.03
N LEU A 390 6.64 -17.25 -6.16
CA LEU A 390 6.76 -16.04 -6.96
C LEU A 390 5.38 -15.41 -7.13
N ALA A 391 5.24 -14.11 -6.88
CA ALA A 391 4.12 -13.33 -7.39
C ALA A 391 4.51 -12.81 -8.77
N LEU A 392 3.63 -12.94 -9.76
CA LEU A 392 3.92 -12.59 -11.16
C LEU A 392 2.68 -12.08 -11.88
N VAL A 393 2.90 -11.39 -13.00
CA VAL A 393 1.84 -11.03 -13.94
C VAL A 393 1.60 -12.19 -14.88
N HIS A 394 0.39 -12.72 -14.87
CA HIS A 394 -0.08 -13.83 -15.70
C HIS A 394 -1.16 -13.35 -16.65
N ARG A 395 -1.07 -13.71 -17.93
CA ARG A 395 -2.13 -13.39 -18.90
C ARG A 395 -3.17 -14.50 -18.96
N VAL A 396 -4.42 -14.14 -18.71
CA VAL A 396 -5.61 -14.98 -18.92
C VAL A 396 -6.44 -14.31 -20.00
N ASP A 397 -6.58 -14.95 -21.16
CA ASP A 397 -7.20 -14.37 -22.35
C ASP A 397 -6.58 -13.02 -22.74
N ASN A 398 -7.29 -11.91 -22.53
CA ASN A 398 -6.82 -10.55 -22.78
C ASN A 398 -6.49 -9.76 -21.51
N ASP A 399 -6.71 -10.37 -20.34
CA ASP A 399 -6.48 -9.75 -19.06
C ASP A 399 -5.08 -10.09 -18.53
N TYR A 400 -4.46 -9.12 -17.89
CA TYR A 400 -3.26 -9.29 -17.08
C TYR A 400 -3.66 -9.28 -15.61
N ARG A 401 -3.37 -10.39 -14.93
CA ARG A 401 -3.76 -10.65 -13.55
C ARG A 401 -2.54 -11.03 -12.73
N ILE A 402 -2.63 -10.90 -11.42
CA ILE A 402 -1.60 -11.39 -10.51
C ILE A 402 -1.85 -12.87 -10.23
N ALA A 403 -0.79 -13.66 -10.38
CA ALA A 403 -0.76 -15.08 -10.00
C ALA A 403 0.38 -15.34 -9.02
N MET A 404 0.23 -16.39 -8.23
CA MET A 404 1.27 -16.93 -7.38
C MET A 404 1.72 -18.28 -7.93
N LEU A 405 3.03 -18.44 -8.11
CA LEU A 405 3.66 -19.65 -8.62
C LEU A 405 4.48 -20.30 -7.51
N ASN A 406 4.19 -21.54 -7.16
CA ASN A 406 5.06 -22.35 -6.32
C ASN A 406 6.28 -22.80 -7.15
N ILE A 407 7.48 -22.51 -6.66
CA ILE A 407 8.71 -22.73 -7.42
C ILE A 407 9.03 -24.23 -7.57
N GLU A 408 8.70 -25.04 -6.57
CA GLU A 408 8.99 -26.47 -6.55
C GLU A 408 7.96 -27.25 -7.36
N SER A 409 6.69 -27.16 -7.00
CA SER A 409 5.60 -27.91 -7.64
C SER A 409 5.21 -27.39 -9.03
N LYS A 410 5.61 -26.15 -9.36
CA LYS A 410 5.21 -25.42 -10.58
C LYS A 410 3.71 -25.07 -10.64
N GLU A 411 2.99 -25.26 -9.53
CA GLU A 411 1.58 -24.90 -9.44
C GLU A 411 1.40 -23.38 -9.49
N LEU A 412 0.41 -22.94 -10.27
CA LEU A 412 0.06 -21.53 -10.45
C LEU A 412 -1.38 -21.29 -9.98
N SER A 413 -1.54 -20.42 -8.99
CA SER A 413 -2.83 -20.00 -8.45
C SER A 413 -3.10 -18.52 -8.77
N MET A 414 -4.35 -18.21 -9.10
CA MET A 414 -4.75 -16.83 -9.40
C MET A 414 -5.00 -16.03 -8.11
N MET A 415 -4.36 -14.86 -7.99
CA MET A 415 -4.46 -13.99 -6.83
C MET A 415 -5.36 -12.77 -7.07
N SER A 416 -5.62 -12.43 -8.33
CA SER A 416 -6.51 -11.33 -8.70
C SER A 416 -7.41 -11.70 -9.89
N ASN A 417 -8.47 -10.90 -10.05
CA ASN A 417 -9.45 -11.02 -11.12
C ASN A 417 -9.60 -9.72 -11.94
N GLY A 418 -8.61 -8.80 -11.86
CA GLY A 418 -8.59 -7.56 -12.64
C GLY A 418 -8.26 -7.80 -14.11
N THR A 419 -8.18 -6.70 -14.86
CA THR A 419 -7.93 -6.71 -16.32
C THR A 419 -6.54 -6.23 -16.70
N LEU A 420 -5.97 -5.30 -15.94
CA LEU A 420 -4.67 -4.68 -16.17
C LEU A 420 -3.92 -4.56 -14.85
N ASP A 421 -3.71 -5.70 -14.20
CA ASP A 421 -2.97 -5.81 -12.95
C ASP A 421 -1.48 -6.02 -13.25
N ASP A 422 -0.62 -5.30 -12.53
CA ASP A 422 0.84 -5.30 -12.78
C ASP A 422 1.64 -4.92 -11.52
N SER A 423 2.95 -5.13 -11.56
CA SER A 423 3.92 -4.74 -10.53
C SER A 423 3.57 -5.30 -9.14
N PRO A 424 3.43 -6.63 -9.01
CA PRO A 424 3.19 -7.24 -7.71
C PRO A 424 4.39 -7.11 -6.77
N TYR A 425 4.12 -6.99 -5.47
CA TYR A 425 5.14 -7.00 -4.43
C TYR A 425 4.60 -7.58 -3.12
N PHE A 426 5.39 -8.40 -2.43
CA PHE A 426 4.99 -9.00 -1.16
C PHE A 426 5.17 -8.03 0.02
N SER A 427 4.30 -8.14 1.03
CA SER A 427 4.61 -7.68 2.37
C SER A 427 5.82 -8.45 2.91
N PRO A 428 6.62 -7.89 3.86
CA PRO A 428 7.85 -8.53 4.32
C PRO A 428 7.64 -9.85 5.07
N ASN A 429 6.43 -10.13 5.56
CA ASN A 429 6.07 -11.42 6.15
C ASN A 429 5.45 -12.41 5.14
N GLY A 430 5.17 -11.96 3.91
CA GLY A 430 4.64 -12.80 2.84
C GLY A 430 3.12 -12.95 2.83
N ASP A 431 2.39 -12.40 3.81
CA ASP A 431 0.93 -12.58 3.94
C ASP A 431 0.10 -11.78 2.94
N MET A 432 0.67 -10.73 2.33
CA MET A 432 -0.05 -9.84 1.42
C MET A 432 0.74 -9.59 0.15
N ILE A 433 0.03 -9.38 -0.96
CA ILE A 433 0.59 -8.92 -2.23
C ILE A 433 -0.08 -7.59 -2.59
N ILE A 434 0.71 -6.53 -2.72
CA ILE A 434 0.29 -5.25 -3.31
C ILE A 434 0.60 -5.23 -4.79
N PHE A 435 -0.28 -4.65 -5.61
CA PHE A 435 -0.10 -4.52 -7.04
C PHE A 435 -0.82 -3.30 -7.60
N SER A 436 -0.43 -2.84 -8.79
CA SER A 436 -1.18 -1.83 -9.55
C SER A 436 -2.35 -2.48 -10.24
N SER A 437 -3.48 -1.79 -10.30
CA SER A 437 -4.71 -2.28 -10.89
C SER A 437 -5.45 -1.11 -11.56
N HIS A 438 -6.36 -1.42 -12.47
CA HIS A 438 -7.19 -0.43 -13.15
C HIS A 438 -8.68 -0.68 -12.86
N ARG A 439 -9.38 0.36 -12.42
CA ARG A 439 -10.83 0.35 -12.17
C ARG A 439 -11.46 1.62 -12.74
N GLY A 440 -12.53 1.48 -13.52
CA GLY A 440 -13.26 2.63 -14.07
C GLY A 440 -12.40 3.62 -14.87
N GLY A 441 -11.36 3.12 -15.55
CA GLY A 441 -10.43 3.95 -16.32
C GLY A 441 -9.36 4.69 -15.50
N LYS A 442 -9.26 4.46 -14.19
CA LYS A 442 -8.23 5.02 -13.32
C LYS A 442 -7.31 3.95 -12.76
N GLY A 443 -6.01 4.25 -12.68
CA GLY A 443 -5.04 3.42 -11.97
C GLY A 443 -5.14 3.58 -10.45
N LEU A 444 -5.13 2.46 -9.74
CA LEU A 444 -5.11 2.40 -8.27
C LEU A 444 -4.19 1.27 -7.79
N LEU A 445 -4.00 1.13 -6.48
CA LEU A 445 -3.32 -0.03 -5.92
C LEU A 445 -4.35 -1.00 -5.34
N SER A 446 -4.13 -2.29 -5.52
CA SER A 446 -4.90 -3.34 -4.86
C SER A 446 -3.98 -4.16 -3.97
N VAL A 447 -4.50 -4.64 -2.86
CA VAL A 447 -3.82 -5.58 -1.96
C VAL A 447 -4.70 -6.80 -1.79
N VAL A 448 -4.09 -7.98 -1.87
CA VAL A 448 -4.74 -9.27 -1.60
C VAL A 448 -3.93 -10.05 -0.58
N SER A 449 -4.61 -10.68 0.38
CA SER A 449 -3.97 -11.65 1.27
C SER A 449 -3.60 -12.91 0.49
N VAL A 450 -2.45 -13.52 0.78
CA VAL A 450 -1.99 -14.74 0.11
C VAL A 450 -2.94 -15.92 0.30
N GLU A 451 -3.57 -16.04 1.48
CA GLU A 451 -4.62 -17.03 1.74
C GLU A 451 -5.98 -16.68 1.07
N GLY A 452 -6.07 -15.55 0.37
CA GLY A 452 -7.28 -15.15 -0.38
C GLY A 452 -8.48 -14.70 0.46
N ASN A 453 -8.33 -14.58 1.78
CA ASN A 453 -9.39 -14.23 2.73
C ASN A 453 -9.74 -12.73 2.75
N ARG A 454 -8.87 -11.87 2.21
CA ARG A 454 -9.05 -10.41 2.22
C ARG A 454 -8.51 -9.76 0.96
N SER A 455 -9.21 -8.74 0.47
CA SER A 455 -8.67 -7.82 -0.52
C SER A 455 -9.20 -6.40 -0.29
N TYR A 456 -8.36 -5.41 -0.58
CA TYR A 456 -8.71 -4.00 -0.49
C TYR A 456 -7.99 -3.16 -1.55
N GLU A 457 -8.54 -1.99 -1.87
CA GLU A 457 -7.99 -1.03 -2.82
C GLU A 457 -7.50 0.22 -2.10
N LEU A 458 -6.42 0.83 -2.63
CA LEU A 458 -5.86 2.11 -2.22
C LEU A 458 -5.95 3.05 -3.42
N SER A 459 -6.87 4.00 -3.38
CA SER A 459 -7.16 4.90 -4.51
C SER A 459 -6.96 6.36 -4.13
N ALA A 460 -6.64 7.21 -5.12
CA ALA A 460 -6.60 8.66 -4.94
C ALA A 460 -7.76 9.30 -5.70
N TYR A 461 -8.37 10.34 -5.11
CA TYR A 461 -9.51 11.03 -5.72
C TYR A 461 -9.16 11.67 -7.07
N ASP A 462 -8.02 12.38 -7.12
CA ASP A 462 -7.58 13.24 -8.22
C ASP A 462 -6.27 12.80 -8.88
N ALA A 463 -5.87 11.52 -8.72
CA ALA A 463 -4.65 10.98 -9.31
C ALA A 463 -4.79 9.50 -9.67
N GLU A 464 -4.05 9.05 -10.67
CA GLU A 464 -3.74 7.63 -10.82
C GLU A 464 -2.69 7.24 -9.79
N VAL A 465 -2.77 6.02 -9.26
CA VAL A 465 -1.80 5.44 -8.32
C VAL A 465 -1.25 4.16 -8.92
N ARG A 466 0.07 4.00 -8.96
CA ARG A 466 0.73 2.86 -9.63
C ARG A 466 2.12 2.55 -9.10
N ALA A 467 2.68 1.44 -9.58
CA ALA A 467 4.04 0.96 -9.32
C ALA A 467 4.37 0.91 -7.81
N PRO A 468 3.62 0.10 -7.02
CA PRO A 468 3.86 -0.02 -5.60
C PRO A 468 5.14 -0.80 -5.30
N ASN A 469 5.72 -0.53 -4.13
CA ASN A 469 6.76 -1.37 -3.53
C ASN A 469 6.63 -1.32 -2.00
N TRP A 470 6.81 -2.47 -1.36
CA TRP A 470 6.65 -2.64 0.09
C TRP A 470 8.02 -2.71 0.76
N SER A 471 8.23 -1.93 1.81
CA SER A 471 9.52 -1.95 2.53
C SER A 471 9.67 -3.18 3.42
N SER A 472 10.92 -3.56 3.71
CA SER A 472 11.25 -4.49 4.79
C SER A 472 10.76 -3.98 6.15
N SER A 473 10.48 -4.90 7.09
CA SER A 473 10.04 -4.59 8.45
C SER A 473 10.93 -3.55 9.11
N LEU A 474 10.32 -2.60 9.83
CA LEU A 474 11.06 -1.58 10.55
C LEU A 474 11.54 -2.11 11.90
N GLU A 475 12.85 -2.04 12.14
CA GLU A 475 13.40 -2.23 13.48
C GLU A 475 12.89 -1.14 14.43
N ASN A 476 12.67 -1.53 15.69
CA ASN A 476 12.08 -0.69 16.74
C ASN A 476 12.91 0.55 17.06
#